data_AF-A0A1H0DGT2-F1
#
_entry.id   AF-A0A1H0DGT2-F1
#
_cell.length_a   1.000
_cell.length_b   1.000
_cell.length_c   1.000
_cell.angle_alpha   90.00
_cell.angle_beta   90.00
_cell.angle_gamma   90.00
#
_symmetry.space_group_name_H-M   'P 1'
#
loop_
_entity.id
_entity.type
_entity.pdbx_description
1 polymer ?
#
loop_
_entity_poly.entity_id
_entity_poly.type
_entity_poly.pdbx_seq_one_letter_code
_entity_poly.pdbx_strand_id
1 'polypeptide(L)' 'MPPTVVGLFTGLLLGLAWVIGGLDAFVGTAVLGVIGFVIGKVVAGQLDLTPYLGGGGRGSR' A
#
# COMPACT_ATOMS: atom_id res chain seq x y z
N MET A 1 -1.41 11.86 11.61
CA MET A 1 -1.71 10.90 12.69
C MET A 1 -0.39 10.46 13.31
N PRO A 2 -0.33 10.21 14.63
CA PRO A 2 0.89 9.70 15.26
C PRO A 2 1.30 8.38 14.60
N PRO A 3 2.59 8.16 14.28
CA PRO A 3 3.08 6.90 13.69
C PRO A 3 2.65 5.67 14.51
N THR A 4 2.57 5.83 15.82
CA THR A 4 2.14 4.82 16.78
C THR A 4 0.70 4.37 16.59
N VAL A 5 -0.22 5.29 16.26
CA VAL A 5 -1.64 4.98 16.04
C VAL A 5 -1.81 4.16 14.77
N VAL A 6 -1.07 4.52 13.71
CA VAL A 6 -1.08 3.78 12.44
C VAL A 6 -0.56 2.36 12.63
N GLY A 7 0.55 2.19 13.36
CA GLY A 7 1.07 0.86 13.69
C GLY A 7 0.08 0.03 14.51
N LEU A 8 -0.58 0.64 15.50
CA LEU A 8 -1.54 -0.04 16.36
C LEU A 8 -2.78 -0.51 15.59
N PHE A 9 -3.35 0.35 14.74
CA PHE A 9 -4.47 -0.02 13.87
C PHE A 9 -4.07 -1.13 12.88
N THR A 10 -2.91 -1.00 12.24
CA THR A 10 -2.43 -1.99 11.27
C THR A 10 -2.26 -3.36 11.94
N GLY A 11 -1.63 -3.42 13.12
CA GLY A 11 -1.47 -4.66 13.88
C GLY A 11 -2.78 -5.26 14.35
N LEU A 12 -3.73 -4.43 14.81
CA LEU A 12 -5.06 -4.89 15.24
C LEU A 12 -5.84 -5.52 14.09
N LEU A 13 -5.84 -4.89 12.91
CA LEU A 13 -6.51 -5.40 11.72
C LEU A 13 -5.88 -6.71 11.23
N LEU A 14 -4.55 -6.81 11.26
CA LEU A 14 -3.85 -8.05 10.91
C LEU A 14 -4.13 -9.18 11.92
N GLY A 15 -4.14 -8.88 13.22
CA GLY A 15 -4.50 -9.86 14.25
C GLY A 15 -5.95 -10.34 14.11
N LEU A 16 -6.87 -9.44 13.75
CA LEU A 16 -8.26 -9.80 13.48
C LEU A 16 -8.39 -10.72 12.26
N ALA A 17 -7.65 -10.44 11.19
CA ALA A 17 -7.60 -11.31 10.01
C ALA A 17 -7.11 -12.72 10.35
N TRP A 18 -6.10 -12.82 11.21
CA TRP A 18 -5.62 -14.11 11.71
C TRP A 18 -6.69 -14.90 12.47
N VAL A 19 -7.43 -14.24 13.38
CA VAL A 19 -8.45 -14.92 14.20
C VAL A 19 -9.64 -15.40 13.37
N ILE A 20 -10.07 -14.61 12.37
CA ILE A 20 -11.27 -14.93 11.59
C ILE A 20 -10.99 -15.96 10.50
N GLY A 21 -9.82 -15.91 9.85
CA GLY A 21 -9.54 -16.74 8.68
C GLY A 21 -8.22 -17.51 8.70
N GLY A 22 -7.50 -17.52 9.83
CA GLY A 22 -6.25 -18.25 9.99
C GLY A 22 -5.06 -17.64 9.24
N LEU A 23 -4.02 -18.45 9.01
CA LEU A 23 -2.78 -18.02 8.38
C LEU A 23 -2.98 -17.51 6.94
N ASP A 24 -3.83 -18.17 6.16
CA ASP A 24 -4.08 -17.80 4.76
C ASP A 24 -4.75 -16.42 4.67
N ALA A 25 -5.72 -16.14 5.54
CA ALA A 25 -6.35 -14.84 5.62
C ALA A 25 -5.40 -13.75 6.14
N PHE A 26 -4.54 -14.06 7.10
CA PHE A 26 -3.51 -13.13 7.56
C PHE A 26 -2.56 -12.74 6.43
N VAL A 27 -2.03 -13.72 5.69
CA VAL A 27 -1.12 -13.47 4.57
C VAL A 27 -1.85 -12.70 3.46
N GLY A 28 -3.08 -13.09 3.11
CA GLY A 28 -3.89 -12.37 2.15
C GLY A 28 -4.12 -10.90 2.53
N THR A 29 -4.42 -10.65 3.81
CA THR A 29 -4.64 -9.29 4.33
C THR A 29 -3.35 -8.48 4.37
N ALA A 30 -2.22 -9.09 4.72
CA ALA A 30 -0.92 -8.45 4.69
C ALA A 30 -0.53 -8.05 3.25
N VAL A 31 -0.73 -8.95 2.28
CA VAL A 31 -0.49 -8.67 0.86
C VAL A 31 -1.40 -7.54 0.38
N LEU A 32 -2.69 -7.57 0.72
CA LEU A 32 -3.63 -6.50 0.37
C LEU A 32 -3.25 -5.16 1.00
N GLY A 33 -2.79 -5.17 2.25
CA GLY A 33 -2.27 -4.00 2.95
C GLY A 33 -1.04 -3.40 2.26
N VAL A 34 -0.11 -4.24 1.79
CA VAL A 34 1.05 -3.79 1.01
C VAL A 34 0.60 -3.19 -0.32
N ILE A 35 -0.34 -3.83 -1.04
CA ILE A 35 -0.89 -3.29 -2.29
C ILE A 35 -1.53 -1.93 -2.06
N GLY A 36 -2.40 -1.80 -1.04
CA GLY A 36 -3.03 -0.53 -0.67
C GLY A 36 -2.02 0.55 -0.28
N PHE A 37 -0.96 0.18 0.44
CA PHE A 37 0.13 1.09 0.78
C PHE A 37 0.86 1.61 -0.45
N VAL A 38 1.20 0.73 -1.40
CA VAL A 38 1.85 1.10 -2.65
C VAL A 38 0.95 2.03 -3.46
N ILE A 39 -0.33 1.68 -3.66
CA ILE A 39 -1.31 2.53 -4.36
C ILE A 39 -1.41 3.90 -3.68
N GLY A 40 -1.51 3.93 -2.35
CA GLY A 40 -1.55 5.18 -1.59
C GLY A 40 -0.30 6.04 -1.79
N LYS A 41 0.89 5.43 -1.86
CA LYS A 41 2.14 6.14 -2.16
C LYS A 41 2.16 6.72 -3.59
N VAL A 42 1.61 5.98 -4.56
CA VAL A 42 1.48 6.44 -5.95
C VAL A 42 0.54 7.65 -6.02
N VAL A 43 -0.66 7.54 -5.43
CA VAL A 43 -1.65 8.62 -5.41
C VAL A 43 -1.15 9.85 -4.66
N ALA A 44 -0.40 9.64 -3.57
CA ALA A 44 0.21 10.73 -2.81
C ALA A 44 1.36 11.45 -3.55
N GLY A 45 1.71 11.03 -4.78
CA GLY A 45 2.83 11.59 -5.56
C GLY A 45 4.21 11.34 -4.94
N GLN A 46 4.28 10.50 -3.90
CA GLN A 46 5.53 10.15 -3.23
C GLN A 46 6.25 9.00 -3.93
N LEU A 47 5.49 8.13 -4.60
CA LEU A 47 6.01 7.28 -5.67
C LEU A 47 5.65 7.98 -6.98
N ASP A 48 6.60 8.73 -7.51
CA ASP A 48 6.42 9.41 -8.80
C ASP A 48 6.48 8.34 -9.90
N LEU A 49 5.32 7.78 -10.26
CA LEU A 49 5.16 6.90 -11.43
C LEU A 49 4.96 7.71 -12.71
N THR A 50 4.95 9.05 -12.65
CA THR A 50 4.94 9.94 -13.83
C THR A 50 6.01 9.56 -14.87
N PRO A 51 7.24 9.13 -14.50
CA PRO A 51 8.23 8.68 -15.48
C PRO A 51 7.88 7.34 -16.15
N TYR A 52 7.04 6.50 -15.50
CA TYR A 52 6.66 5.17 -15.98
C TYR A 52 5.28 5.13 -16.66
N LEU A 53 4.34 6.01 -16.29
CA LEU A 53 3.06 6.21 -16.97
C LEU A 53 3.13 7.29 -18.06
N GLY A 54 4.07 8.21 -17.98
CA GLY A 54 4.37 9.24 -18.99
C GLY A 54 5.21 8.66 -20.12
N GLY A 55 4.58 7.80 -20.93
CA GLY A 55 5.14 7.38 -22.21
C GLY A 55 5.59 8.58 -23.03
N GLY A 56 6.81 8.48 -23.57
CA GLY A 56 7.47 9.54 -24.30
C GLY A 56 6.67 10.09 -25.49
N GLY A 57 6.77 11.40 -25.67
CA GLY A 57 6.38 12.15 -26.85
C GLY A 57 6.37 13.63 -26.48
N ARG A 58 7.19 14.52 -27.04
CA ARG A 58 7.85 14.53 -28.35
C ARG A 58 8.90 15.66 -28.32
N GLY A 59 9.89 15.60 -29.22
CA GLY A 59 11.01 16.55 -29.35
C GLY A 59 10.60 18.02 -29.56
N SER A 60 11.47 18.97 -29.83
CA SER A 60 12.78 18.95 -30.47
C SER A 60 13.32 20.37 -30.34
N ARG A 61 14.65 20.51 -30.14
CA ARG A 61 15.48 21.70 -30.43
C ARG A 61 15.32 22.91 -29.52
#